data_AF-A0A951TYS1-F1
#
_entry.id   AF-A0A951TYS1-F1
#
_cell.length_a   1.000
_cell.length_b   1.000
_cell.length_c   1.000
_cell.angle_alpha   90.00
_cell.angle_beta   90.00
_cell.angle_gamma   90.00
#
_symmetry.space_group_name_H-M   'P 1'
#
loop_
_entity.id
_entity.type
_entity.pdbx_description
1 polymer ?
#
loop_
_entity_poly.entity_id
_entity_poly.type
_entity_poly.pdbx_seq_one_letter_code
_entity_poly.pdbx_strand_id
1 'polypeptide(L)' 'MVRAAQNRFNLPTQRILDRILELRQLNRHEHLHLASLLLANHRLTPEERRQVNQIFDQIQSGRIKLVDEGFSPS' A
#
# COMPACT_ATOMS: atom_id res chain seq x y z
N MET A 1 1.60 13.02 19.25
CA MET A 1 0.25 13.00 18.66
C MET A 1 0.24 11.97 17.54
N VAL A 2 -0.17 10.72 17.82
CA VAL A 2 -0.28 9.66 16.80
C VAL A 2 -1.71 9.72 16.28
N ARG A 3 -1.90 10.25 15.07
CA ARG A 3 -3.21 10.23 14.40
C ARG A 3 -3.52 8.78 14.06
N ALA A 4 -4.31 8.14 14.92
CA ALA A 4 -5.04 6.93 14.59
C ALA A 4 -6.03 7.28 13.46
N ALA A 5 -5.56 7.20 12.22
CA ALA A 5 -6.42 7.22 11.05
C ALA A 5 -7.27 5.96 11.13
N GLN A 6 -8.53 6.12 11.53
CA GLN A 6 -9.54 5.08 11.55
C GLN A 6 -9.80 4.63 10.12
N ASN A 7 -9.00 3.68 9.66
CA ASN A 7 -8.92 3.33 8.27
C ASN A 7 -9.45 1.92 8.11
N ARG A 8 -10.74 1.77 7.79
CA ARG A 8 -11.40 0.47 7.65
C ARG A 8 -11.06 -0.21 6.32
N PHE A 9 -9.78 -0.25 5.97
CA PHE A 9 -9.32 -1.20 4.99
C PHE A 9 -9.66 -2.62 5.48
N ASN A 10 -10.02 -3.51 4.56
CA ASN A 10 -10.16 -4.93 4.88
C ASN A 10 -8.87 -5.42 5.56
N LEU A 11 -9.00 -6.28 6.59
CA LEU A 11 -7.89 -6.88 7.35
C LEU A 11 -6.64 -7.25 6.51
N PRO A 12 -6.75 -7.84 5.30
CA PRO A 12 -5.58 -8.11 4.45
C PRO A 12 -4.85 -6.83 3.98
N THR A 13 -5.58 -5.78 3.63
CA THR A 13 -4.99 -4.51 3.16
C THR A 13 -4.35 -3.74 4.31
N GLN A 14 -4.91 -3.76 5.53
CA GLN A 14 -4.26 -3.16 6.70
C GLN A 14 -2.89 -3.80 6.98
N ARG A 15 -2.79 -5.13 6.97
CA ARG A 15 -1.49 -5.81 7.17
C ARG A 15 -0.45 -5.44 6.11
N ILE A 16 -0.87 -5.31 4.85
CA ILE A 16 0.03 -4.89 3.77
C ILE A 16 0.56 -3.48 4.07
N LEU A 17 -0.31 -2.56 4.51
CA LEU A 17 0.07 -1.19 4.82
C LEU A 17 0.99 -1.09 6.03
N ASP A 18 0.71 -1.83 7.10
CA ASP A 18 1.57 -1.88 8.28
C ASP A 18 2.94 -2.45 7.91
N ARG A 19 2.98 -3.53 7.11
CA ARG A 19 4.23 -4.11 6.59
C ARG A 19 5.03 -3.10 5.76
N ILE A 20 4.37 -2.33 4.88
CA ILE A 20 5.01 -1.29 4.07
C ILE A 20 5.58 -0.17 4.96
N LEU A 21 4.83 0.25 5.98
CA LEU A 21 5.28 1.29 6.91
C LEU A 21 6.47 0.83 7.76
N GLU A 22 6.47 -0.42 8.20
CA GLU A 22 7.50 -1.01 9.05
C GLU A 22 8.79 -1.32 8.27
N LEU A 23 8.66 -2.01 7.12
CA LEU A 23 9.81 -2.41 6.31
C LEU A 23 10.32 -1.28 5.41
N ARG A 24 9.51 -0.24 5.17
CA ARG A 24 9.71 0.76 4.10
C ARG A 24 10.01 0.13 2.75
N GLN A 25 9.47 -1.06 2.56
CA GLN A 25 9.64 -1.88 1.38
C GLN A 25 8.27 -2.33 0.93
N LEU A 26 8.08 -2.32 -0.37
CA LEU A 26 6.84 -2.68 -1.01
C LEU A 26 7.17 -3.67 -2.12
N ASN A 27 6.51 -4.81 -2.12
CA ASN A 27 6.69 -5.78 -3.19
C ASN A 27 5.90 -5.38 -4.44
N ARG A 28 6.33 -5.81 -5.63
CA ARG A 28 5.63 -5.54 -6.89
C ARG A 28 4.20 -6.08 -6.90
N HIS A 29 3.96 -7.20 -6.23
CA HIS A 29 2.62 -7.79 -6.07
C HIS A 29 1.74 -6.90 -5.20
N GLU A 30 2.27 -6.35 -4.11
CA GLU A 30 1.56 -5.42 -3.22
C GLU A 30 1.28 -4.09 -3.94
N HIS A 31 2.24 -3.58 -4.72
CA HIS A 31 2.05 -2.42 -5.59
C HIS A 31 0.89 -2.61 -6.57
N LEU A 32 0.88 -3.74 -7.29
CA LEU A 32 -0.18 -4.06 -8.24
C LEU A 32 -1.52 -4.28 -7.55
N HIS A 33 -1.53 -4.86 -6.35
CA HIS A 33 -2.75 -5.01 -5.56
C HIS A 33 -3.33 -3.65 -5.16
N LEU A 34 -2.50 -2.72 -4.66
CA LEU A 34 -2.93 -1.36 -4.32
C LEU A 34 -3.41 -0.58 -5.56
N ALA A 35 -2.70 -0.69 -6.68
CA ALA A 35 -3.11 -0.08 -7.94
C ALA A 35 -4.44 -0.67 -8.44
N SER A 36 -4.61 -1.99 -8.35
CA SER A 36 -5.86 -2.66 -8.68
C SER A 36 -7.00 -2.23 -7.78
N LEU A 37 -6.77 -1.98 -6.49
CA LEU A 37 -7.80 -1.44 -5.58
C LEU A 37 -8.22 -0.01 -5.99
N LEU A 38 -7.26 0.83 -6.37
CA LEU A 38 -7.50 2.17 -6.89
C LEU A 38 -8.31 2.17 -8.19
N LEU A 39 -7.95 1.28 -9.12
CA LEU A 39 -8.55 1.14 -10.45
C LEU A 39 -9.90 0.42 -10.42
N ALA A 40 -10.07 -0.58 -9.54
CA ALA A 40 -11.31 -1.35 -9.40
C ALA A 40 -12.46 -0.50 -8.84
N ASN A 41 -12.22 0.78 -8.48
CA ASN A 41 -13.21 1.68 -7.91
C ASN A 41 -13.96 1.01 -6.73
N HIS A 42 -13.27 0.10 -6.02
CA HIS A 42 -13.89 -0.82 -5.09
C HIS A 42 -14.20 -0.10 -3.79
N ARG A 43 -15.31 0.64 -3.74
CA ARG A 43 -15.87 1.32 -2.55
C ARG A 43 -14.82 1.99 -1.63
N LEU A 44 -13.68 2.44 -2.18
CA LEU A 44 -12.68 3.12 -1.41
C LEU A 44 -13.22 4.49 -1.07
N THR A 45 -13.29 4.78 0.20
CA THR A 45 -13.61 6.11 0.69
C THR A 45 -12.56 7.12 0.22
N PRO A 46 -12.92 8.41 0.12
CA PRO A 46 -11.96 9.47 -0.21
C PRO A 46 -10.70 9.44 0.67
N GLU A 47 -10.87 9.08 1.94
CA GLU A 47 -9.81 8.94 2.94
C GLU A 47 -8.87 7.78 2.60
N GLU A 48 -9.41 6.61 2.29
CA GLU A 48 -8.63 5.43 1.88
C GLU A 48 -7.83 5.72 0.60
N ARG A 49 -8.46 6.36 -0.39
CA ARG A 49 -7.77 6.78 -1.62
C ARG A 49 -6.60 7.72 -1.33
N ARG A 50 -6.78 8.68 -0.42
CA ARG A 50 -5.70 9.58 0.01
C ARG A 50 -4.56 8.81 0.67
N GLN A 51 -4.84 7.83 1.51
CA GLN A 51 -3.78 7.02 2.14
C GLN A 51 -3.02 6.16 1.13
N VAL A 52 -3.71 5.55 0.17
CA VAL A 52 -3.06 4.80 -0.90
C VAL A 52 -2.19 5.73 -1.74
N ASN A 53 -2.71 6.89 -2.16
CA ASN A 53 -1.94 7.89 -2.90
C ASN A 53 -0.71 8.38 -2.12
N GLN A 54 -0.82 8.59 -0.80
CA GLN A 54 0.33 8.96 0.03
C GLN A 54 1.43 7.89 0.06
N ILE A 55 1.07 6.62 -0.09
CA ILE A 55 2.05 5.54 -0.17
C ILE A 55 2.71 5.54 -1.55
N PHE A 56 1.93 5.70 -2.63
CA PHE A 56 2.47 5.89 -3.98
C PHE A 56 3.43 7.09 -4.05
N ASP A 57 3.08 8.23 -3.45
CA ASP A 57 3.95 9.41 -3.39
C ASP A 57 5.26 9.10 -2.64
N GLN A 58 5.19 8.32 -1.56
CA GLN A 58 6.38 7.92 -0.80
C GLN A 58 7.28 6.94 -1.56
N ILE A 59 6.69 6.05 -2.35
CA ILE A 59 7.40 5.16 -3.27
C ILE A 59 8.09 6.00 -4.35
N GLN A 60 7.36 6.91 -5.00
CA GLN A 60 7.89 7.77 -6.06
C GLN A 60 8.97 8.74 -5.54
N SER A 61 8.83 9.20 -4.30
CA SER A 61 9.85 10.00 -3.60
C SER A 61 11.08 9.18 -3.17
N GLY A 62 11.07 7.85 -3.36
CA GLY A 62 12.17 6.96 -2.95
C GLY A 62 12.26 6.70 -1.44
N ARG A 63 11.25 7.11 -0.65
CA ARG A 63 11.17 6.83 0.80
C ARG A 63 10.76 5.39 1.11
N ILE A 64 10.07 4.76 0.16
CA ILE A 64 9.73 3.34 0.18
C ILE A 64 10.44 2.71 -1.01
N LYS A 65 11.20 1.65 -0.76
CA LYS A 65 11.87 0.91 -1.83
C LYS A 65 10.93 -0.13 -2.40
N LEU A 66 10.78 -0.13 -3.72
CA LEU A 66 10.10 -1.20 -4.41
C LEU A 66 11.07 -2.37 -4.49
N VAL A 67 10.77 -3.43 -3.74
CA VAL A 67 11.53 -4.68 -3.75
C VAL A 67 10.80 -5.66 -4.65
N ASP A 68 11.54 -6.44 -5.43
CA ASP A 68 10.96 -7.58 -6.14
C ASP A 68 11.22 -8.76 -5.19
N GLU A 69 10.21 -9.26 -4.44
CA GLU A 69 10.35 -10.59 -3.82
C GLU A 69 10.42 -11.54 -5.00
N GLY A 70 11.65 -12.00 -5.25
CA GLY A 70 12.05 -12.59 -6.50
C GLY A 70 11.06 -13.62 -7.04
N PHE A 71 10.76 -13.44 -8.31
CA PHE A 71 10.55 -14.49 -9.28
C PHE A 71 11.30 -15.79 -8.83
N SER A 72 10.56 -16.74 -8.26
CA SER A 72 11.03 -18.11 -8.12
C SER A 72 10.47 -18.88 -9.31
N PRO A 73 11.25 -19.08 -10.40
CA PRO A 73 10.80 -19.95 -11.48
C PRO A 73 10.73 -21.36 -10.90
N SER A 74 9.51 -21.86 -10.73
CA SER A 74 9.26 -23.28 -10.46
C SER A 74 9.20 -24.01 -11.79
#